data_AF-A0A1G3ADP1-F1
#
_entry.id   AF-A0A1G3ADP1-F1
#
_cell.length_a   1.000
_cell.length_b   1.000
_cell.length_c   1.000
_cell.angle_alpha   90.00
_cell.angle_beta   90.00
_cell.angle_gamma   90.00
#
_symmetry.space_group_name_H-M   'P 1'
#
loop_
_entity.id
_entity.type
_entity.pdbx_description
1 polymer ?
#
loop_
_entity_poly.entity_id
_entity_poly.type
_entity_poly.pdbx_seq_one_letter_code
_entity_poly.pdbx_strand_id
1 'polypeptide(L)'
;MPKLAIYVPKKDMREIEKWRKKINFSRVFMQALRREIADRSRFVEAREEQVAVAAAYYRRRLMEDSARLVDIGYRLGSRHVMDCRLAPETIRRLLEIDDLETAQPEDLVAVEQALGKGIDEVNQLARQHGFDEASHPAWRLAVYRGYLTGVAAAWKRVCEYMQRTSEPCKRETPQ
;
A
#
# COMPACT_ATOMS: atom_id res chain seq x y z
N MET A 1 39.89 36.89 8.33
CA MET A 1 38.48 36.60 7.96
C MET A 1 38.30 36.85 6.47
N PRO A 2 37.74 35.90 5.70
CA PRO A 2 37.45 36.11 4.28
C PRO A 2 36.44 37.25 4.11
N LYS A 3 36.68 38.13 3.13
CA LYS A 3 35.76 39.23 2.77
C LYS A 3 34.92 38.79 1.57
N LEU A 4 33.60 38.78 1.74
CA LEU A 4 32.63 38.48 0.69
C LEU A 4 31.92 39.78 0.30
N ALA A 5 31.85 40.04 -1.01
CA ALA A 5 31.02 41.10 -1.56
C ALA A 5 29.71 40.47 -2.06
N ILE A 6 28.58 41.03 -1.64
CA ILE A 6 27.26 40.60 -2.09
C ILE A 6 26.61 41.73 -2.88
N TYR A 7 25.94 41.38 -3.97
CA TYR A 7 25.10 42.31 -4.69
C TYR A 7 23.76 42.44 -3.98
N VAL A 8 23.33 43.68 -3.71
CA VAL A 8 22.02 43.99 -3.14
C VAL A 8 21.28 44.93 -4.09
N PRO A 9 20.02 44.65 -4.45
CA PRO A 9 19.22 45.54 -5.28
C PRO A 9 19.13 46.95 -4.70
N LYS A 10 19.21 47.97 -5.56
CA LYS A 10 19.26 49.40 -5.15
C LYS A 10 18.10 49.82 -4.23
N LYS A 11 16.91 49.22 -4.39
CA LYS A 11 15.73 49.48 -3.56
C LYS A 11 15.94 49.08 -2.09
N ASP A 12 16.58 47.94 -1.85
CA ASP A 12 16.80 47.37 -0.51
C ASP A 12 18.04 48.00 0.16
N MET A 13 19.00 48.47 -0.66
CA MET A 13 20.20 49.16 -0.18
C MET A 13 19.89 50.47 0.55
N ARG A 14 18.87 51.22 0.09
CA ARG A 14 18.43 52.47 0.75
C ARG A 14 17.91 52.22 2.16
N GLU A 15 17.24 51.10 2.36
CA GLU A 15 16.74 50.71 3.68
C GLU A 15 17.89 50.27 4.57
N ILE A 16 18.78 49.42 4.05
CA ILE A 16 19.99 48.97 4.76
C ILE A 16 20.88 50.16 5.20
N GLU A 17 21.05 51.19 4.37
CA GLU A 17 21.82 52.39 4.74
C GLU A 17 21.21 53.17 5.90
N LYS A 18 19.87 53.23 6.01
CA LYS A 18 19.18 53.86 7.15
C LYS A 18 19.46 53.09 8.45
N TRP A 19 19.49 51.77 8.39
CA TRP A 19 19.79 50.91 9.53
C TRP A 19 21.28 50.86 9.87
N ARG A 20 22.18 50.97 8.88
CA ARG A 20 23.65 50.90 9.04
C ARG A 20 24.20 51.94 10.02
N LYS A 21 23.54 53.10 10.18
CA LYS A 21 23.93 54.12 11.18
C LYS A 21 23.55 53.76 12.62
N LYS A 22 22.62 52.80 12.80
CA LYS A 22 22.04 52.40 14.09
C LYS A 22 22.54 51.04 14.56
N ILE A 23 22.98 50.17 13.65
CA ILE A 23 23.40 48.79 13.96
C ILE A 23 24.66 48.39 13.19
N ASN A 24 25.43 47.46 13.77
CA ASN A 24 26.55 46.83 13.07
C ASN A 24 26.01 45.80 12.05
N PHE A 25 25.87 46.24 10.80
CA PHE A 25 25.29 45.45 9.72
C PHE A 25 26.01 44.10 9.51
N SER A 26 27.33 44.08 9.59
CA SER A 26 28.11 42.83 9.45
C SER A 26 27.75 41.82 10.54
N ARG A 27 27.55 42.27 11.79
CA ARG A 27 27.14 41.40 12.89
C ARG A 27 25.73 40.85 12.70
N VAL A 28 24.80 41.71 12.26
CA VAL A 28 23.41 41.33 12.01
C VAL A 28 23.31 40.35 10.83
N PHE A 29 24.02 40.62 9.74
CA PHE A 29 24.08 39.74 8.58
C PHE A 29 24.68 38.37 8.95
N MET A 30 25.81 38.34 9.68
CA MET A 30 26.41 37.08 10.11
C MET A 30 25.50 36.31 11.07
N GLN A 31 24.72 36.98 11.91
CA GLN A 31 23.77 36.33 12.80
C GLN A 31 22.56 35.77 12.04
N ALA A 32 22.04 36.51 11.07
CA ALA A 32 20.97 36.03 10.18
C ALA A 32 21.45 34.85 9.32
N LEU A 33 22.66 34.95 8.75
CA LEU A 33 23.28 33.87 7.98
C LEU A 33 23.50 32.61 8.84
N ARG A 34 23.98 32.75 10.09
CA ARG A 34 24.12 31.61 11.02
C ARG A 34 22.79 30.96 11.37
N ARG A 35 21.72 31.76 11.54
CA ARG A 35 20.37 31.24 11.77
C ARG A 35 19.85 30.49 10.55
N GLU A 36 19.97 31.08 9.36
CA GLU A 36 19.56 30.46 8.10
C GLU A 36 20.33 29.16 7.83
N ILE A 37 21.65 29.14 8.08
CA ILE A 37 22.46 27.92 7.99
C ILE A 37 21.98 26.89 9.00
N ALA A 38 21.77 27.26 10.27
CA ALA A 38 21.31 26.33 11.30
C ALA A 38 19.91 25.76 11.00
N ASP A 39 19.00 26.59 10.50
CA ASP A 39 17.65 26.16 10.13
C ASP A 39 17.67 25.28 8.88
N ARG A 40 18.49 25.58 7.86
CA ARG A 40 18.67 24.69 6.70
C ARG A 40 19.40 23.39 7.05
N SER A 41 20.38 23.42 7.95
CA SER A 41 21.06 22.23 8.45
C SER A 41 20.10 21.29 9.19
N ARG A 42 19.10 21.81 9.91
CA ARG A 42 18.02 20.99 10.51
C ARG A 42 17.15 20.27 9.49
N PHE A 43 16.99 20.80 8.28
CA PHE A 43 16.25 20.15 7.19
C PHE A 43 17.09 19.12 6.42
N VAL A 44 18.42 19.28 6.38
CA VAL A 44 19.34 18.35 5.70
C VAL A 44 19.75 17.20 6.63
N GLU A 45 19.78 17.42 7.94
CA GLU A 45 19.95 16.39 8.97
C GLU A 45 18.59 15.84 9.42
N ALA A 46 17.85 15.18 8.52
CA ALA A 46 16.92 14.17 9.00
C ALA A 46 17.78 13.11 9.71
N ARG A 47 17.84 13.19 11.05
CA ARG A 47 18.63 12.26 11.86
C ARG A 47 18.29 10.84 11.41
N GLU A 48 19.28 10.00 11.23
CA GLU A 48 19.10 8.61 10.78
C GLU A 48 18.02 7.89 11.59
N GLU A 49 17.90 8.19 12.88
CA GLU A 49 16.79 7.77 13.75
C GLU A 49 15.40 8.24 13.29
N GLN A 50 15.23 9.49 12.87
CA GLN A 50 13.95 10.01 12.38
C GLN A 50 13.56 9.39 11.04
N VAL A 51 14.54 9.15 10.16
CA VAL A 51 14.32 8.40 8.91
C VAL A 51 13.99 6.94 9.21
N ALA A 52 14.66 6.31 10.18
CA ALA A 52 14.40 4.94 10.60
C ALA A 52 13.01 4.79 11.24
N VAL A 53 12.58 5.74 12.09
CA VAL A 53 11.24 5.77 12.69
C VAL A 53 10.18 5.98 11.62
N ALA A 54 10.39 6.92 10.68
CA ALA A 54 9.48 7.12 9.56
C ALA A 54 9.40 5.85 8.68
N ALA A 55 10.53 5.24 8.34
CA ALA A 55 10.58 4.00 7.57
C ALA A 55 9.88 2.84 8.28
N ALA A 56 10.06 2.70 9.60
CA ALA A 56 9.37 1.69 10.40
C ALA A 56 7.86 1.93 10.43
N TYR A 57 7.43 3.18 10.60
CA TYR A 57 6.03 3.58 10.53
C TYR A 57 5.41 3.28 9.15
N TYR A 58 6.10 3.65 8.07
CA TYR A 58 5.65 3.37 6.70
C TYR A 58 5.60 1.86 6.41
N ARG A 59 6.59 1.07 6.84
CA ARG A 59 6.56 -0.40 6.71
C ARG A 59 5.37 -1.01 7.44
N ARG A 60 5.12 -0.58 8.68
CA ARG A 60 3.98 -1.06 9.47
C ARG A 60 2.66 -0.72 8.78
N ARG A 61 2.53 0.52 8.30
CA ARG A 61 1.35 0.96 7.55
C ARG A 61 1.16 0.14 6.27
N LEU A 62 2.22 -0.08 5.49
CA LEU A 62 2.19 -0.93 4.30
C LEU A 62 1.76 -2.38 4.62
N MET A 63 2.19 -2.94 5.76
CA MET A 63 1.76 -4.27 6.19
C MET A 63 0.27 -4.30 6.57
N GLU A 64 -0.20 -3.30 7.33
CA GLU A 64 -1.61 -3.16 7.72
C GLU A 64 -2.51 -2.98 6.49
N ASP A 65 -2.05 -2.19 5.52
CA ASP A 65 -2.71 -1.93 4.25
C ASP A 65 -2.73 -3.17 3.34
N SER A 66 -1.61 -3.90 3.26
CA SER A 66 -1.54 -5.19 2.56
C SER A 66 -2.49 -6.23 3.16
N ALA A 67 -2.56 -6.32 4.49
CA ALA A 67 -3.49 -7.24 5.16
C ALA A 67 -4.95 -6.93 4.83
N ARG A 68 -5.33 -5.65 4.73
CA ARG A 68 -6.68 -5.23 4.30
C ARG A 68 -6.97 -5.63 2.87
N LEU A 69 -6.02 -5.46 1.95
CA LEU A 69 -6.16 -5.84 0.55
C LEU A 69 -6.33 -7.36 0.39
N VAL A 70 -5.55 -8.14 1.15
CA VAL A 70 -5.71 -9.60 1.23
C VAL A 70 -7.10 -9.97 1.73
N ASP A 71 -7.60 -9.32 2.79
CA ASP A 71 -8.94 -9.59 3.32
C ASP A 71 -10.07 -9.25 2.33
N ILE A 72 -9.93 -8.16 1.57
CA ILE A 72 -10.86 -7.80 0.49
C ILE A 72 -10.90 -8.91 -0.56
N GLY A 73 -9.72 -9.33 -1.05
CA GLY A 73 -9.60 -10.43 -2.00
C GLY A 73 -10.24 -11.71 -1.46
N TYR A 74 -9.95 -12.07 -0.21
CA TYR A 74 -10.48 -13.25 0.45
C TYR A 74 -12.00 -13.28 0.46
N ARG A 75 -12.64 -12.18 0.87
CA ARG A 75 -14.10 -12.07 0.91
C ARG A 75 -14.72 -12.22 -0.48
N LEU A 76 -14.11 -11.63 -1.51
CA LEU A 76 -14.57 -11.76 -2.89
C LEU A 76 -14.44 -13.20 -3.41
N GLY A 77 -13.27 -13.82 -3.21
CA GLY A 77 -13.01 -15.20 -3.64
C GLY A 77 -13.96 -16.19 -2.99
N SER A 78 -14.14 -16.07 -1.67
CA SER A 78 -15.08 -16.91 -0.94
C SER A 78 -16.52 -16.72 -1.44
N ARG A 79 -16.94 -15.47 -1.67
CA ARG A 79 -18.28 -15.16 -2.17
C ARG A 79 -18.50 -15.71 -3.57
N HIS A 80 -17.53 -15.58 -4.47
CA HIS A 80 -17.65 -16.09 -5.84
C HIS A 80 -17.88 -17.61 -5.89
N VAL A 81 -17.24 -18.37 -5.00
CA VAL A 81 -17.50 -19.81 -4.87
C VAL A 81 -18.90 -20.07 -4.29
N MET A 82 -19.27 -19.40 -3.19
CA MET A 82 -20.55 -19.63 -2.51
C MET A 82 -21.77 -19.18 -3.32
N ASP A 83 -21.62 -18.11 -4.11
CA ASP A 83 -22.65 -17.59 -5.02
C ASP A 83 -22.67 -18.35 -6.38
N CYS A 84 -21.90 -19.43 -6.52
CA CYS A 84 -21.77 -20.24 -7.74
C CYS A 84 -21.40 -19.42 -8.99
N ARG A 85 -20.57 -18.38 -8.83
CA ARG A 85 -20.12 -17.50 -9.93
C ARG A 85 -18.92 -18.04 -10.69
N LEU A 86 -18.25 -19.07 -10.16
CA LEU A 86 -17.11 -19.73 -10.80
C LEU A 86 -17.51 -21.12 -11.27
N ALA A 87 -17.13 -21.46 -12.50
CA ALA A 87 -17.23 -22.82 -13.00
C ALA A 87 -16.24 -23.74 -12.23
N PRO A 88 -16.58 -25.02 -12.00
CA PRO A 88 -15.70 -25.97 -11.31
C PRO A 88 -14.29 -26.07 -11.92
N GLU A 89 -14.17 -25.95 -13.24
CA GLU A 89 -12.91 -25.99 -13.97
C GLU A 89 -12.06 -24.76 -13.67
N THR A 90 -12.70 -23.58 -13.58
CA THR A 90 -12.03 -22.34 -13.14
C THR A 90 -11.54 -22.48 -11.71
N ILE A 91 -12.35 -23.04 -10.81
CA ILE A 91 -11.92 -23.27 -9.42
C ILE A 91 -10.71 -24.19 -9.39
N ARG A 92 -10.74 -25.34 -10.08
CA ARG A 92 -9.59 -26.24 -10.17
C ARG A 92 -8.33 -25.53 -10.67
N ARG A 93 -8.43 -24.75 -11.75
CA ARG A 93 -7.30 -24.02 -12.30
C ARG A 93 -6.73 -23.00 -11.31
N LEU A 94 -7.58 -22.30 -10.55
CA LEU A 94 -7.15 -21.36 -9.52
C LEU A 94 -6.47 -22.05 -8.33
N LEU A 95 -6.88 -23.28 -8.00
CA LEU A 95 -6.26 -24.07 -6.92
C LEU A 95 -4.88 -24.62 -7.29
N GLU A 96 -4.53 -24.67 -8.57
CA GLU A 96 -3.20 -25.04 -9.05
C GLU A 96 -2.18 -23.89 -8.89
N ILE A 97 -2.65 -22.68 -8.58
CA ILE A 97 -1.80 -21.51 -8.34
C ILE A 97 -1.39 -21.51 -6.86
N ASP A 98 -0.29 -22.18 -6.56
CA ASP A 98 0.23 -22.31 -5.19
C ASP A 98 0.86 -21.01 -4.67
N ASP A 99 1.52 -20.25 -5.55
CA ASP A 99 2.22 -19.03 -5.19
C ASP A 99 2.21 -17.98 -6.31
N LEU A 100 1.78 -16.77 -5.98
CA LEU A 100 1.76 -15.64 -6.92
C LEU A 100 3.15 -15.03 -7.15
N GLU A 101 4.13 -15.28 -6.29
CA GLU A 101 5.51 -14.79 -6.51
C GLU A 101 6.22 -15.56 -7.63
N THR A 102 5.80 -16.79 -7.90
CA THR A 102 6.35 -17.67 -8.96
C THR A 102 5.35 -17.93 -10.10
N ALA A 103 4.17 -17.33 -10.01
CA ALA A 103 3.11 -17.45 -10.99
C ALA A 103 3.56 -16.98 -12.39
N GLN A 104 3.15 -17.75 -13.40
CA GLN A 104 3.32 -17.36 -14.79
C GLN A 104 2.31 -16.25 -15.15
N PRO A 105 2.57 -15.46 -16.21
CA PRO A 105 1.62 -14.44 -16.68
C PRO A 105 0.20 -15.00 -16.94
N GLU A 106 0.11 -16.25 -17.38
CA GLU A 106 -1.14 -16.95 -17.64
C GLU A 106 -1.95 -17.22 -16.37
N ASP A 107 -1.29 -17.45 -15.23
CA ASP A 107 -1.93 -17.60 -13.93
C ASP A 107 -2.59 -16.29 -13.50
N LEU A 108 -1.89 -15.16 -13.69
CA LEU A 108 -2.43 -13.83 -13.40
C LEU A 108 -3.65 -13.53 -14.27
N VAL A 109 -3.59 -13.86 -15.56
CA VAL A 109 -4.74 -13.72 -16.48
C VAL A 109 -5.91 -14.59 -16.04
N ALA A 110 -5.67 -15.82 -15.57
CA ALA A 110 -6.74 -16.67 -15.05
C ALA A 110 -7.40 -16.08 -13.79
N VAL A 111 -6.62 -15.50 -12.88
CA VAL A 111 -7.17 -14.78 -11.71
C VAL A 111 -7.99 -13.57 -12.14
N GLU A 112 -7.49 -12.77 -13.08
CA GLU A 112 -8.19 -11.60 -13.60
C GLU A 112 -9.50 -11.96 -14.30
N GLN A 113 -9.50 -13.03 -15.09
CA GLN A 113 -10.71 -13.54 -15.75
C GLN A 113 -11.73 -14.06 -14.74
N ALA A 114 -11.28 -14.76 -13.69
CA ALA A 114 -12.15 -15.25 -12.62
C ALA A 114 -12.74 -14.11 -11.78
N LEU A 115 -11.99 -13.02 -11.60
CA LEU A 115 -12.49 -11.78 -11.01
C LEU A 115 -13.51 -11.10 -11.93
N GLY A 116 -13.27 -11.09 -13.25
CA GLY A 116 -14.15 -10.48 -14.24
C GLY A 116 -14.43 -9.02 -13.89
N LYS A 117 -15.72 -8.63 -13.84
CA LYS A 117 -16.14 -7.29 -13.39
C LYS A 117 -15.82 -6.99 -11.92
N GLY A 118 -15.51 -8.01 -11.12
CA GLY A 118 -15.06 -7.85 -9.73
C GLY A 118 -13.72 -7.12 -9.62
N ILE A 119 -12.92 -7.04 -10.69
CA ILE A 119 -11.71 -6.22 -10.71
C ILE A 119 -12.03 -4.73 -10.57
N ASP A 120 -13.14 -4.26 -11.12
CA ASP A 120 -13.56 -2.86 -11.03
C ASP A 120 -14.05 -2.53 -9.62
N GLU A 121 -14.77 -3.46 -8.99
CA GLU A 121 -15.16 -3.34 -7.58
C GLU A 121 -13.92 -3.29 -6.68
N VAL A 122 -12.92 -4.13 -6.95
CA VAL A 122 -11.62 -4.12 -6.26
C VAL A 122 -10.88 -2.80 -6.47
N ASN A 123 -10.80 -2.31 -7.71
CA ASN A 123 -10.18 -1.03 -8.04
C ASN A 123 -10.90 0.13 -7.32
N GLN A 124 -12.23 0.08 -7.24
CA GLN A 124 -13.02 1.11 -6.56
C GLN A 124 -12.83 1.05 -5.03
N LEU A 125 -12.83 -0.15 -4.43
CA LEU A 125 -12.56 -0.32 -3.01
C LEU A 125 -11.13 0.13 -2.65
N ALA A 126 -10.16 -0.24 -3.48
CA ALA A 126 -8.77 0.17 -3.32
C ALA A 126 -8.65 1.70 -3.29
N ARG A 127 -9.27 2.39 -4.27
CA ARG A 127 -9.33 3.87 -4.31
C ARG A 127 -10.02 4.47 -3.10
N GLN A 128 -11.12 3.88 -2.61
CA GLN A 128 -11.82 4.35 -1.40
C GLN A 128 -10.94 4.29 -0.15
N HIS A 129 -10.02 3.32 -0.10
CA HIS A 129 -9.05 3.19 0.98
C HIS A 129 -7.74 3.97 0.74
N GLY A 130 -7.66 4.75 -0.35
CA GLY A 130 -6.49 5.55 -0.69
C GLY A 130 -5.36 4.77 -1.35
N PHE A 131 -5.64 3.57 -1.85
CA PHE A 131 -4.70 2.78 -2.65
C PHE A 131 -4.83 3.16 -4.12
N ASP A 132 -3.76 3.72 -4.67
CA ASP A 132 -3.57 3.87 -6.10
C ASP A 132 -2.29 3.15 -6.54
N GLU A 133 -2.16 2.95 -7.85
CA GLU A 133 -1.03 2.23 -8.45
C GLU A 133 0.32 2.98 -8.29
N ALA A 134 0.27 4.29 -8.03
CA ALA A 134 1.44 5.13 -7.81
C ALA A 134 1.95 5.10 -6.36
N SER A 135 1.06 4.92 -5.39
CA SER A 135 1.34 4.92 -3.95
C SER A 135 1.64 3.52 -3.41
N HIS A 136 1.03 2.49 -4.01
CA HIS A 136 1.17 1.10 -3.56
C HIS A 136 1.43 0.18 -4.76
N PRO A 137 2.66 0.20 -5.33
CA PRO A 137 3.01 -0.76 -6.37
C PRO A 137 2.75 -2.18 -5.84
N ALA A 138 2.14 -3.03 -6.65
CA ALA A 138 1.73 -4.39 -6.32
C ALA A 138 0.54 -4.57 -5.34
N TRP A 139 -0.27 -3.53 -5.08
CA TRP A 139 -1.52 -3.69 -4.30
C TRP A 139 -2.46 -4.77 -4.88
N ARG A 140 -2.46 -4.94 -6.22
CA ARG A 140 -3.23 -6.00 -6.90
C ARG A 140 -2.78 -7.40 -6.52
N LEU A 141 -1.48 -7.64 -6.33
CA LEU A 141 -0.97 -8.95 -5.93
C LEU A 141 -1.49 -9.36 -4.54
N ALA A 142 -1.59 -8.40 -3.61
CA ALA A 142 -2.18 -8.64 -2.30
C ALA A 142 -3.66 -9.06 -2.42
N VAL A 143 -4.42 -8.41 -3.31
CA VAL A 143 -5.81 -8.79 -3.56
C VAL A 143 -5.92 -10.16 -4.23
N TYR A 144 -5.10 -10.45 -5.24
CA TYR A 144 -5.10 -11.75 -5.92
C TYR A 144 -4.76 -12.88 -4.94
N ARG A 145 -3.78 -12.65 -4.06
CA ARG A 145 -3.43 -13.60 -3.00
C ARG A 145 -4.61 -13.86 -2.07
N GLY A 146 -5.28 -12.79 -1.64
CA GLY A 146 -6.51 -12.87 -0.88
C GLY A 146 -7.57 -13.71 -1.60
N TYR A 147 -7.80 -13.40 -2.88
CA TYR A 147 -8.80 -14.05 -3.72
C TYR A 147 -8.59 -15.56 -3.84
N LEU A 148 -7.37 -15.99 -4.20
CA LEU A 148 -7.02 -17.41 -4.27
C LEU A 148 -7.24 -18.11 -2.92
N THR A 149 -6.82 -17.48 -1.82
CA THR A 149 -7.02 -18.00 -0.46
C THR A 149 -8.51 -18.15 -0.13
N GLY A 150 -9.33 -17.16 -0.53
CA GLY A 150 -10.78 -17.18 -0.35
C GLY A 150 -11.46 -18.29 -1.13
N VAL A 151 -11.08 -18.46 -2.40
CA VAL A 151 -11.56 -19.54 -3.27
C VAL A 151 -11.22 -20.91 -2.67
N ALA A 152 -9.97 -21.12 -2.28
CA ALA A 152 -9.51 -22.36 -1.67
C ALA A 152 -10.25 -22.69 -0.36
N ALA A 153 -10.40 -21.70 0.51
CA ALA A 153 -11.10 -21.88 1.78
C ALA A 153 -12.59 -22.22 1.58
N ALA A 154 -13.28 -21.52 0.67
CA ALA A 154 -14.68 -21.78 0.40
C ALA A 154 -14.88 -23.13 -0.30
N TRP A 155 -14.05 -23.46 -1.29
CA TRP A 155 -14.14 -24.73 -2.00
C TRP A 155 -13.91 -25.94 -1.09
N LYS A 156 -12.94 -25.84 -0.17
CA LYS A 156 -12.72 -26.86 0.86
C LYS A 156 -13.99 -27.12 1.68
N ARG A 157 -14.70 -26.08 2.12
CA ARG A 157 -15.96 -26.21 2.85
C ARG A 157 -17.06 -26.86 2.02
N VAL A 158 -17.15 -26.52 0.73
CA VAL A 158 -18.09 -27.15 -0.21
C VAL A 158 -17.81 -28.64 -0.31
N CYS A 159 -16.55 -29.03 -0.50
CA CYS A 159 -16.14 -30.44 -0.56
C CYS A 159 -16.46 -31.19 0.75
N GLU A 160 -16.15 -30.60 1.90
CA GLU A 160 -16.47 -31.19 3.22
C GLU A 160 -17.99 -31.36 3.42
N TYR A 161 -18.79 -30.39 2.99
CA TYR A 161 -20.25 -30.48 3.04
C TYR A 161 -20.78 -31.61 2.15
N MET A 162 -20.32 -31.68 0.90
CA MET A 162 -20.72 -32.74 -0.03
C MET A 162 -20.41 -34.12 0.52
N GLN A 163 -19.21 -34.31 1.09
CA GLN A 163 -18.81 -35.57 1.72
C GLN A 163 -19.77 -35.98 2.84
N ARG A 164 -20.13 -35.06 3.74
CA ARG A 164 -21.10 -35.32 4.83
C ARG A 164 -22.49 -35.68 4.32
N THR A 165 -22.95 -35.01 3.26
CA THR A 165 -24.29 -35.28 2.68
C THR A 165 -24.33 -36.52 1.80
N SER A 166 -23.18 -37.01 1.35
CA SER A 166 -23.05 -38.25 0.56
C SER A 166 -22.98 -39.52 1.40
N GLU A 167 -22.86 -39.41 2.74
CA GLU A 167 -22.99 -40.56 3.63
C GLU A 167 -24.44 -41.07 3.62
N PRO A 168 -24.69 -42.36 3.31
CA PRO A 168 -26.02 -42.90 3.27
C PRO A 168 -26.65 -42.81 4.66
N CYS A 169 -27.82 -42.16 4.74
CA CYS A 169 -28.69 -42.13 5.91
C CYS A 169 -28.99 -43.58 6.31
N LYS A 170 -28.28 -44.09 7.32
CA LYS A 170 -28.62 -45.35 7.99
C LYS A 170 -29.94 -45.12 8.70
N ARG A 171 -31.06 -45.29 7.98
CA ARG A 171 -32.37 -45.49 8.60
C ARG A 171 -32.27 -46.79 9.38
N GLU A 172 -32.13 -46.67 10.69
CA GLU A 172 -32.37 -47.77 11.62
C GLU A 172 -33.81 -48.25 11.38
N THR A 173 -33.95 -49.45 10.84
CA THR A 173 -35.22 -50.16 10.78
C THR A 173 -35.60 -50.53 12.21
N PRO A 174 -36.74 -50.06 12.75
CA PRO A 174 -37.21 -50.53 14.04
C PRO A 174 -37.63 -52.00 13.90
N GLN A 175 -37.11 -52.84 14.80
CA GLN A 175 -37.47 -54.25 14.97
C GLN A 175 -38.87 -54.41 15.58
#